data_AF-F2F3W6-F1
#
_entry.id   AF-F2F3W6-F1
#
_cell.length_a   1.000
_cell.length_b   1.000
_cell.length_c   1.000
_cell.angle_alpha   90.00
_cell.angle_beta   90.00
_cell.angle_gamma   90.00
#
_symmetry.space_group_name_H-M   'P 1'
#
loop_
_entity.id
_entity.type
_entity.pdbx_description
1 polymer ?
#
loop_
_entity_poly.entity_id
_entity_poly.type
_entity_poly.pdbx_seq_one_letter_code
_entity_poly.pdbx_strand_id
1 'polypeptide(L)'
;MQKFIKILATFLLVISLSIPNAHTYVAAAEQWVEYPSNTTGNVNKAWKVTFSELVDSGSVSNENVYVKRENGTKVDVKVTINGPTITVIPTNAAYTIGETYIMYLHSSIQSLTEQSLPNTKFQFTVLGVLEIANSVAQEAKIASEAIKTGQPVFANPLAGTKDELSRANTFVADLEKAIAAAKEKVQAAEELIKAARIKGYSITELNVANTAVNTAKKAIADAEKAVTTAKQVIETASITAQLTVAKSNVVSSSSVEVILAATPTYELTKSDADKFRVNMDGTILQVTDVAKSQSDDTRYKLTIASASSRYPLSGKQGALSVNNTKATISNSEFGYDYQAPAIERVEAVDNRHIKVYFSENMDEETVANVGRYNLYKSTATTSNLLSGTGAVAVLSADKKSVTLTLGGTNTLVATDYTLKITGTVKDAAGNNLRLNTAVDFLATSNQLRDTTRPSLTAAAS
;
A
#
# COMPACT_ATOMS: atom_id res chain seq x y z
N MET A 1 14.87 106.95 64.96
CA MET A 1 16.22 106.86 64.36
C MET A 1 16.38 105.42 63.85
N GLN A 2 16.50 105.24 62.52
CA GLN A 2 16.88 104.03 61.75
C GLN A 2 16.01 102.74 61.88
N LYS A 3 15.11 102.46 60.90
CA LYS A 3 15.21 101.48 59.76
C LYS A 3 15.28 100.01 60.20
N PHE A 4 14.37 99.06 59.89
CA PHE A 4 14.02 98.41 58.60
C PHE A 4 12.82 97.43 58.85
N ILE A 5 11.61 97.56 58.29
CA ILE A 5 11.05 96.97 57.03
C ILE A 5 11.35 95.47 56.76
N LYS A 6 10.35 94.60 57.01
CA LYS A 6 9.70 93.59 56.10
C LYS A 6 8.71 92.70 56.91
N ILE A 7 7.44 93.13 57.06
CA ILE A 7 6.21 92.62 56.38
C ILE A 7 5.75 91.25 56.93
N LEU A 8 4.85 91.22 57.94
CA LEU A 8 3.36 91.13 57.87
C LEU A 8 2.91 89.65 57.87
N ALA A 9 2.74 89.00 59.03
CA ALA A 9 1.53 89.02 59.87
C ALA A 9 0.24 88.59 59.12
N THR A 10 0.01 87.27 59.11
CA THR A 10 -1.20 86.63 59.66
C THR A 10 -2.55 87.32 59.38
N PHE A 11 -3.32 86.82 58.40
CA PHE A 11 -4.72 86.40 58.53
C PHE A 11 -5.26 86.00 57.14
N LEU A 12 -5.32 84.70 56.83
CA LEU A 12 -6.13 84.21 55.73
C LEU A 12 -6.95 82.99 56.21
N LEU A 13 -8.18 83.33 56.60
CA LEU A 13 -9.42 82.57 56.59
C LEU A 13 -9.34 81.13 56.01
N VAL A 14 -9.43 80.14 56.90
CA VAL A 14 -9.73 78.74 56.55
C VAL A 14 -11.20 78.66 56.15
N ILE A 15 -11.49 78.73 54.85
CA ILE A 15 -12.77 78.27 54.29
C ILE A 15 -12.60 76.80 53.93
N SER A 16 -13.09 75.92 54.80
CA SER A 16 -13.35 74.53 54.48
C SER A 16 -14.52 74.44 53.49
N LEU A 17 -14.21 74.53 52.19
CA LEU A 17 -15.10 74.08 51.13
C LEU A 17 -15.03 72.55 51.08
N SER A 18 -16.00 71.90 51.73
CA SER A 18 -16.39 70.53 51.48
C SER A 18 -16.89 70.41 50.02
N ILE A 19 -15.96 70.19 49.09
CA ILE A 19 -16.31 69.65 47.78
C ILE A 19 -16.69 68.19 48.04
N PRO A 20 -17.95 67.77 47.84
CA PRO A 20 -18.26 66.35 47.87
C PRO A 20 -17.42 65.69 46.78
N ASN A 21 -16.52 64.79 47.19
CA ASN A 21 -15.91 63.84 46.27
C ASN A 21 -17.08 63.11 45.60
N ALA A 22 -17.43 63.52 44.38
CA ALA A 22 -18.25 62.71 43.52
C ALA A 22 -17.43 61.45 43.26
N HIS A 23 -17.68 60.41 44.07
CA HIS A 23 -17.26 59.07 43.74
C HIS A 23 -17.92 58.76 42.41
N THR A 24 -17.19 58.97 41.32
CA THR A 24 -17.53 58.38 40.04
C THR A 24 -17.38 56.88 40.25
N TYR A 25 -18.49 56.23 40.60
CA TYR A 25 -18.63 54.80 40.50
C TYR A 25 -18.41 54.45 39.03
N VAL A 26 -17.17 54.11 38.67
CA VAL A 26 -16.90 53.47 37.40
C VAL A 26 -17.52 52.09 37.54
N ALA A 27 -18.75 51.94 37.04
CA ALA A 27 -19.39 50.63 36.95
C ALA A 27 -18.40 49.69 36.26
N ALA A 28 -18.00 48.62 36.95
CA ALA A 28 -17.09 47.63 36.40
C ALA A 28 -17.71 47.14 35.08
N ALA A 29 -16.98 47.29 33.98
CA ALA A 29 -17.47 46.85 32.67
C ALA A 29 -17.80 45.36 32.75
N GLU A 30 -19.02 45.00 32.34
CA GLU A 30 -19.44 43.60 32.29
C GLU A 30 -18.41 42.79 31.48
N GLN A 31 -17.85 41.75 32.09
CA GLN A 31 -16.96 40.84 31.39
C GLN A 31 -17.80 39.82 30.61
N TRP A 32 -17.52 39.69 29.31
CA TRP A 32 -18.21 38.77 28.41
C TRP A 32 -17.26 37.68 27.92
N VAL A 33 -17.71 36.43 27.96
CA VAL A 33 -17.08 35.30 27.29
C VAL A 33 -17.48 35.33 25.82
N GLU A 34 -16.50 35.48 24.92
CA GLU A 34 -16.73 35.55 23.48
C GLU A 34 -16.56 34.19 22.83
N TYR A 35 -17.56 33.77 22.06
CA TYR A 35 -17.49 32.57 21.22
C TYR A 35 -17.12 32.93 19.76
N PRO A 36 -16.51 31.99 19.02
CA PRO A 36 -16.16 32.21 17.61
C PRO A 36 -17.35 32.68 16.78
N SER A 37 -17.08 33.60 15.84
CA SER A 37 -18.12 34.11 14.96
C SER A 37 -18.62 33.03 13.98
N ASN A 38 -19.90 33.11 13.60
CA ASN A 38 -20.47 32.26 12.54
C ASN A 38 -21.01 33.09 11.38
N THR A 39 -21.35 32.41 10.30
CA THR A 39 -22.08 33.00 9.17
C THR A 39 -23.31 32.17 8.87
N THR A 40 -24.38 32.80 8.41
CA THR A 40 -25.56 32.09 7.90
C THR A 40 -26.13 32.79 6.69
N GLY A 41 -26.68 32.04 5.73
CA GLY A 41 -27.51 32.64 4.68
C GLY A 41 -29.00 32.66 5.01
N ASN A 42 -29.42 31.95 6.06
CA ASN A 42 -30.82 31.84 6.40
C ASN A 42 -31.26 33.06 7.21
N VAL A 43 -31.98 33.99 6.57
CA VAL A 43 -32.56 35.17 7.23
C VAL A 43 -33.54 34.83 8.36
N ASN A 44 -34.07 33.61 8.40
CA ASN A 44 -34.93 33.08 9.47
C ASN A 44 -34.20 32.02 10.32
N LYS A 45 -32.87 32.05 10.37
CA LYS A 45 -32.08 31.04 11.08
C LYS A 45 -32.53 30.94 12.54
N ALA A 46 -32.97 29.75 12.92
CA ALA A 46 -33.12 29.36 14.31
C ALA A 46 -31.75 28.97 14.87
N TRP A 47 -31.28 29.69 15.88
CA TRP A 47 -30.03 29.40 16.57
C TRP A 47 -30.30 28.47 17.74
N LYS A 48 -29.60 27.33 17.78
CA LYS A 48 -29.67 26.38 18.88
C LYS A 48 -28.41 26.53 19.73
N VAL A 49 -28.59 26.77 21.03
CA VAL A 49 -27.51 26.83 22.00
C VAL A 49 -27.73 25.70 22.99
N THR A 50 -26.75 24.80 23.09
CA THR A 50 -26.80 23.63 23.97
C THR A 50 -25.83 23.84 25.13
N PHE A 51 -26.35 23.66 26.33
CA PHE A 51 -25.62 23.76 27.59
C PHE A 51 -25.12 22.38 28.03
N SER A 52 -24.09 22.35 28.87
CA SER A 52 -23.56 21.10 29.44
C SER A 52 -24.50 20.44 30.45
N GLU A 53 -25.44 21.22 31.00
CA GLU A 53 -26.42 20.78 32.00
C GLU A 53 -27.84 21.18 31.58
N LEU A 54 -28.84 20.59 32.26
CA LEU A 54 -30.23 21.00 32.11
C LEU A 54 -30.40 22.43 32.64
N VAL A 55 -31.06 23.26 31.84
CA VAL A 55 -31.30 24.67 32.17
C VAL A 55 -32.65 24.81 32.87
N ASP A 56 -32.69 25.64 33.91
CA ASP A 56 -33.96 26.05 34.52
C ASP A 56 -34.74 26.94 33.54
N SER A 57 -35.90 26.47 33.10
CA SER A 57 -36.78 27.20 32.20
C SER A 57 -37.28 28.54 32.77
N GLY A 58 -37.39 28.69 34.09
CA GLY A 58 -37.78 29.96 34.72
C GLY A 58 -36.69 31.03 34.62
N SER A 59 -35.43 30.60 34.49
CA SER A 59 -34.27 31.46 34.34
C SER A 59 -34.03 31.93 32.89
N VAL A 60 -34.85 31.54 31.90
CA VAL A 60 -34.66 31.91 30.49
C VAL A 60 -35.80 32.83 30.02
N SER A 61 -35.43 34.01 29.53
CA SER A 61 -36.38 35.01 29.03
C SER A 61 -35.78 35.83 27.89
N ASN A 62 -36.60 36.67 27.25
CA ASN A 62 -36.12 37.63 26.25
C ASN A 62 -35.29 38.78 26.87
N GLU A 63 -35.24 38.89 28.20
CA GLU A 63 -34.42 39.90 28.88
C GLU A 63 -32.96 39.45 28.98
N ASN A 64 -32.72 38.16 29.18
CA ASN A 64 -31.39 37.58 29.33
C ASN A 64 -30.90 36.77 28.14
N VAL A 65 -31.77 36.49 27.16
CA VAL A 65 -31.40 35.96 25.85
C VAL A 65 -31.93 36.91 24.78
N TYR A 66 -31.03 37.67 24.15
CA TYR A 66 -31.43 38.63 23.12
C TYR A 66 -30.38 38.76 22.02
N VAL A 67 -30.80 39.29 20.87
CA VAL A 67 -29.94 39.55 19.72
C VAL A 67 -29.93 41.06 19.45
N LYS A 68 -28.75 41.61 19.18
CA LYS A 68 -28.59 42.98 18.68
C LYS A 68 -27.90 42.97 17.32
N ARG A 69 -28.18 43.98 16.50
CA ARG A 69 -27.34 44.35 15.36
C ARG A 69 -26.02 44.94 15.84
N GLU A 70 -25.03 45.00 14.96
CA GLU A 70 -23.74 45.65 15.23
C GLU A 70 -23.87 47.11 15.68
N ASN A 71 -24.89 47.83 15.19
CA ASN A 71 -25.21 49.19 15.63
C ASN A 71 -25.87 49.28 17.03
N GLY A 72 -26.04 48.15 17.73
CA GLY A 72 -26.64 48.06 19.06
C GLY A 72 -28.16 47.93 19.10
N THR A 73 -28.87 48.02 17.96
CA THR A 73 -30.34 47.91 17.91
C THR A 73 -30.78 46.47 18.20
N LYS A 74 -31.73 46.30 19.13
CA LYS A 74 -32.29 44.97 19.46
C LYS A 74 -33.12 44.41 18.31
N VAL A 75 -33.03 43.09 18.12
CA VAL A 75 -33.85 42.31 17.20
C VAL A 75 -34.86 41.52 18.03
N ASP A 76 -36.14 41.60 17.65
CA ASP A 76 -37.18 40.83 18.33
C ASP A 76 -37.01 39.34 18.03
N VAL A 77 -36.87 38.56 19.10
CA VAL A 77 -36.68 37.11 19.05
C VAL A 77 -37.66 36.40 19.97
N LYS A 78 -37.98 35.16 19.61
CA LYS A 78 -38.65 34.18 20.47
C LYS A 78 -37.61 33.18 20.92
N VAL A 79 -37.57 32.97 22.23
CA VAL A 79 -36.71 31.98 22.87
C VAL A 79 -37.60 30.83 23.35
N THR A 80 -37.22 29.60 23.00
CA THR A 80 -37.89 28.39 23.48
C THR A 80 -36.85 27.43 24.04
N ILE A 81 -37.18 26.75 25.13
CA ILE A 81 -36.29 25.78 25.80
C ILE A 81 -36.79 24.36 25.60
N ASN A 82 -35.87 23.42 25.39
CA ASN A 82 -36.12 21.98 25.36
C ASN A 82 -34.92 21.25 25.98
N GLY A 83 -35.05 20.87 27.26
CA GLY A 83 -33.97 20.26 28.04
C GLY A 83 -32.74 21.18 28.14
N PRO A 84 -31.54 20.73 27.75
CA PRO A 84 -30.33 21.55 27.82
C PRO A 84 -30.16 22.46 26.60
N THR A 85 -31.18 22.65 25.75
CA THR A 85 -31.05 23.45 24.53
C THR A 85 -32.08 24.56 24.49
N ILE A 86 -31.62 25.80 24.25
CA ILE A 86 -32.49 26.91 23.86
C ILE A 86 -32.45 27.10 22.35
N THR A 87 -33.59 27.50 21.78
CA THR A 87 -33.73 27.89 20.38
C THR A 87 -34.17 29.35 20.32
N VAL A 88 -33.39 30.17 19.60
CA VAL A 88 -33.63 31.61 19.40
C VAL A 88 -34.01 31.86 17.94
N ILE A 89 -35.19 32.43 17.71
CA ILE A 89 -35.77 32.62 16.37
C ILE A 89 -36.25 34.08 16.23
N PRO A 90 -35.93 34.80 15.14
CA PRO A 90 -36.49 36.13 14.90
C PRO A 90 -38.01 36.09 14.73
N THR A 91 -38.76 37.00 15.37
CA THR A 91 -40.24 36.97 15.40
C THR A 91 -40.91 37.93 14.43
N ASN A 92 -40.43 39.17 14.37
CA ASN A 92 -41.13 40.25 13.67
C ASN A 92 -40.51 40.56 12.30
N ALA A 93 -39.19 40.43 12.18
CA ALA A 93 -38.48 40.63 10.93
C ALA A 93 -37.36 39.60 10.82
N ALA A 94 -37.23 39.01 9.63
CA ALA A 94 -36.07 38.20 9.29
C ALA A 94 -34.79 39.04 9.46
N TYR A 95 -33.68 38.38 9.76
CA TYR A 95 -32.38 39.04 9.73
C TYR A 95 -32.11 39.65 8.35
N THR A 96 -31.49 40.81 8.33
CA THR A 96 -31.08 41.51 7.13
C THR A 96 -29.80 40.88 6.58
N ILE A 97 -29.80 40.64 5.27
CA ILE A 97 -28.60 40.22 4.53
C ILE A 97 -27.52 41.31 4.62
N GLY A 98 -26.26 40.91 4.73
CA GLY A 98 -25.07 41.75 4.88
C GLY A 98 -24.84 42.27 6.30
N GLU A 99 -25.79 42.10 7.22
CA GLU A 99 -25.67 42.61 8.58
C GLU A 99 -25.01 41.60 9.53
N THR A 100 -24.26 42.14 10.48
CA THR A 100 -23.69 41.43 11.62
C THR A 100 -24.57 41.61 12.86
N TYR A 101 -24.75 40.50 13.58
CA TYR A 101 -25.55 40.39 14.77
C TYR A 101 -24.72 39.81 15.92
N ILE A 102 -25.07 40.18 17.14
CA ILE A 102 -24.48 39.64 18.36
C ILE A 102 -25.61 39.09 19.22
N MET A 103 -25.56 37.80 19.50
CA MET A 103 -26.40 37.16 20.50
C MET A 103 -25.76 37.28 21.87
N TYR A 104 -26.55 37.69 22.86
CA TYR A 104 -26.14 37.83 24.24
C TYR A 104 -26.92 36.83 25.09
N LEU A 105 -26.19 36.09 25.92
CA LEU A 105 -26.69 35.20 26.96
C LEU A 105 -26.18 35.74 28.31
N HIS A 106 -27.07 36.28 29.11
CA HIS A 106 -26.71 36.90 30.38
C HIS A 106 -26.56 35.85 31.48
N SER A 107 -25.80 36.18 32.53
CA SER A 107 -25.49 35.30 33.64
C SER A 107 -26.66 34.97 34.57
N SER A 108 -27.85 35.51 34.30
CA SER A 108 -29.06 35.16 35.04
C SER A 108 -29.69 33.84 34.57
N ILE A 109 -29.17 33.25 33.49
CA ILE A 109 -29.53 31.89 33.05
C ILE A 109 -28.86 30.90 34.01
N GLN A 110 -29.64 29.97 34.55
CA GLN A 110 -29.20 29.01 35.57
C GLN A 110 -29.46 27.57 35.14
N SER A 111 -28.62 26.65 35.63
CA SER A 111 -28.91 25.22 35.61
C SER A 111 -29.99 24.87 36.64
N LEU A 112 -30.54 23.65 36.57
CA LEU A 112 -31.42 23.11 37.63
C LEU A 112 -30.72 22.97 39.01
N THR A 113 -29.39 23.08 39.05
CA THR A 113 -28.55 23.07 40.26
C THR A 113 -28.15 24.49 40.69
N GLU A 114 -28.84 25.51 40.18
CA GLU A 114 -28.65 26.94 40.49
C GLU A 114 -27.27 27.50 40.10
N GLN A 115 -26.51 26.80 39.24
CA GLN A 115 -25.25 27.31 38.71
C GLN A 115 -25.54 28.30 37.58
N SER A 116 -24.97 29.50 37.71
CA SER A 116 -25.17 30.59 36.75
C SER A 116 -24.23 30.48 35.55
N LEU A 117 -24.74 30.74 34.36
CA LEU A 117 -23.91 30.91 33.16
C LEU A 117 -23.00 32.14 33.32
N PRO A 118 -21.75 32.14 32.85
CA PRO A 118 -21.03 33.40 32.66
C PRO A 118 -21.69 34.23 31.55
N ASN A 119 -21.67 35.56 31.65
CA ASN A 119 -22.11 36.43 30.55
C ASN A 119 -21.40 36.03 29.26
N THR A 120 -22.16 35.61 28.25
CA THR A 120 -21.64 34.99 27.02
C THR A 120 -22.20 35.70 25.80
N LYS A 121 -21.36 35.97 24.80
CA LYS A 121 -21.82 36.50 23.52
C LYS A 121 -21.22 35.75 22.33
N PHE A 122 -21.98 35.70 21.25
CA PHE A 122 -21.58 35.05 20.01
C PHE A 122 -22.03 35.93 18.83
N GLN A 123 -21.11 36.20 17.91
CA GLN A 123 -21.36 37.03 16.73
C GLN A 123 -21.73 36.17 15.52
N PHE A 124 -22.68 36.62 14.71
CA PHE A 124 -22.94 36.05 13.39
C PHE A 124 -23.25 37.07 12.32
N THR A 125 -22.82 36.79 11.10
CA THR A 125 -23.15 37.62 9.92
C THR A 125 -24.13 36.88 9.03
N VAL A 126 -25.15 37.59 8.55
CA VAL A 126 -26.11 37.03 7.59
C VAL A 126 -25.63 37.34 6.18
N LEU A 127 -25.00 36.38 5.53
CA LEU A 127 -24.37 36.59 4.23
C LEU A 127 -25.41 36.73 3.11
N GLY A 128 -25.08 37.58 2.14
CA GLY A 128 -25.83 37.66 0.89
C GLY A 128 -25.60 36.46 0.01
N VAL A 129 -26.54 36.23 -0.90
CA VAL A 129 -26.48 35.12 -1.86
C VAL A 129 -25.16 35.13 -2.63
N LEU A 130 -24.65 36.33 -2.99
CA LEU A 130 -23.38 36.50 -3.68
C LEU A 130 -22.17 36.13 -2.81
N GLU A 131 -22.17 36.50 -1.54
CA GLU A 131 -21.07 36.21 -0.61
C GLU A 131 -21.01 34.73 -0.26
N ILE A 132 -22.16 34.07 -0.11
CA ILE A 132 -22.25 32.62 0.05
C ILE A 132 -21.71 31.93 -1.19
N ALA A 133 -22.14 32.36 -2.38
CA ALA A 133 -21.68 31.74 -3.61
C ALA A 133 -20.18 31.95 -3.84
N ASN A 134 -19.62 33.10 -3.47
CA ASN A 134 -18.19 33.37 -3.49
C ASN A 134 -17.41 32.55 -2.45
N SER A 135 -17.91 32.42 -1.23
CA SER A 135 -17.32 31.58 -0.18
C SER A 135 -17.27 30.11 -0.62
N VAL A 136 -18.37 29.60 -1.18
CA VAL A 136 -18.45 28.23 -1.70
C VAL A 136 -17.51 28.05 -2.91
N ALA A 137 -17.45 29.02 -3.82
CA ALA A 137 -16.53 28.96 -4.95
C ALA A 137 -15.06 28.96 -4.50
N GLN A 138 -14.72 29.73 -3.47
CA GLN A 138 -13.36 29.80 -2.91
C GLN A 138 -12.97 28.48 -2.21
N GLU A 139 -13.86 27.90 -1.42
CA GLU A 139 -13.63 26.60 -0.78
C GLU A 139 -13.49 25.47 -1.81
N ALA A 140 -14.35 25.46 -2.83
CA ALA A 140 -14.26 24.50 -3.94
C ALA A 140 -12.95 24.67 -4.73
N LYS A 141 -12.49 25.91 -4.91
CA LYS A 141 -11.19 26.19 -5.54
C LYS A 141 -10.04 25.64 -4.70
N ILE A 142 -10.01 25.88 -3.38
CA ILE A 142 -8.98 25.35 -2.47
C ILE A 142 -8.96 23.82 -2.52
N ALA A 143 -10.12 23.16 -2.49
CA ALA A 143 -10.21 21.71 -2.62
C ALA A 143 -9.65 21.21 -3.98
N SER A 144 -10.00 21.90 -5.07
CA SER A 144 -9.48 21.56 -6.40
C SER A 144 -7.95 21.76 -6.53
N GLU A 145 -7.41 22.79 -5.87
CA GLU A 145 -5.98 23.06 -5.85
C GLU A 145 -5.23 22.05 -4.99
N ALA A 146 -5.77 21.64 -3.84
CA ALA A 146 -5.22 20.57 -3.01
C ALA A 146 -5.16 19.23 -3.76
N ILE A 147 -6.12 18.95 -4.64
CA ILE A 147 -6.09 17.78 -5.53
C ILE A 147 -4.97 17.88 -6.56
N LYS A 148 -4.78 19.07 -7.16
CA LYS A 148 -3.70 19.31 -8.15
C LYS A 148 -2.31 19.25 -7.52
N THR A 149 -2.13 19.85 -6.34
CA THR A 149 -0.85 19.87 -5.62
C THR A 149 -0.58 18.57 -4.86
N GLY A 150 -1.61 17.76 -4.58
CA GLY A 150 -1.52 16.41 -4.04
C GLY A 150 -1.14 15.35 -5.09
N GLN A 151 -1.12 15.68 -6.39
CA GLN A 151 -0.63 14.77 -7.45
C GLN A 151 0.76 14.15 -7.21
N PRO A 152 1.74 14.75 -6.52
CA PRO A 152 3.02 14.09 -6.25
C PRO A 152 2.87 12.84 -5.37
N VAL A 153 1.87 12.79 -4.48
CA VAL A 153 1.63 11.65 -3.58
C VAL A 153 1.06 10.45 -4.36
N PHE A 154 0.36 10.71 -5.47
CA PHE A 154 -0.26 9.68 -6.31
C PHE A 154 0.49 9.40 -7.62
N ALA A 155 1.52 10.18 -7.95
CA ALA A 155 2.30 9.99 -9.16
C ALA A 155 3.23 8.76 -9.11
N ASN A 156 3.53 8.25 -7.90
CA ASN A 156 4.28 7.00 -7.75
C ASN A 156 3.78 6.12 -6.58
N PRO A 157 2.55 5.60 -6.63
CA PRO A 157 2.03 4.66 -5.63
C PRO A 157 2.80 3.32 -5.63
N LEU A 158 3.60 3.09 -6.67
CA LEU A 158 4.39 1.89 -6.88
C LEU A 158 5.59 1.79 -5.92
N ALA A 159 5.89 2.84 -5.14
CA ALA A 159 6.89 2.77 -4.06
C ALA A 159 6.36 2.07 -2.78
N GLY A 160 5.04 1.86 -2.68
CA GLY A 160 4.45 0.67 -2.05
C GLY A 160 4.66 0.44 -0.55
N THR A 161 5.03 1.44 0.26
CA THR A 161 5.09 1.21 1.70
C THR A 161 3.69 1.23 2.32
N LYS A 162 3.46 0.40 3.34
CA LYS A 162 2.19 0.33 4.08
C LYS A 162 1.79 1.70 4.65
N ASP A 163 2.77 2.50 5.05
CA ASP A 163 2.56 3.83 5.61
C ASP A 163 2.10 4.85 4.57
N GLU A 164 2.65 4.79 3.34
CA GLU A 164 2.20 5.63 2.23
C GLU A 164 0.75 5.32 1.83
N LEU A 165 0.39 4.03 1.77
CA LEU A 165 -0.98 3.60 1.47
C LEU A 165 -1.97 4.07 2.56
N SER A 166 -1.56 4.00 3.83
CA SER A 166 -2.36 4.49 4.96
C SER A 166 -2.61 6.00 4.84
N ARG A 167 -1.57 6.79 4.59
CA ARG A 167 -1.67 8.25 4.41
C ARG A 167 -2.55 8.62 3.22
N ALA A 168 -2.44 7.89 2.10
CA ALA A 168 -3.27 8.10 0.92
C ALA A 168 -4.76 7.84 1.22
N ASN A 169 -5.08 6.78 1.97
CA ASN A 169 -6.44 6.48 2.41
C ASN A 169 -7.02 7.59 3.32
N THR A 170 -6.24 8.06 4.31
CA THR A 170 -6.67 9.17 5.17
C THR A 170 -6.95 10.43 4.35
N PHE A 171 -6.06 10.79 3.42
CA PHE A 171 -6.24 11.95 2.56
C PHE A 171 -7.51 11.85 1.70
N VAL A 172 -7.80 10.67 1.13
CA VAL A 172 -9.04 10.44 0.38
C VAL A 172 -10.26 10.60 1.27
N ALA A 173 -10.25 10.09 2.50
CA ALA A 173 -11.36 10.23 3.44
C ALA A 173 -11.61 11.70 3.82
N ASP A 174 -10.54 12.47 4.04
CA ASP A 174 -10.63 13.92 4.34
C ASP A 174 -11.22 14.70 3.15
N LEU A 175 -10.83 14.35 1.92
CA LEU A 175 -11.41 14.92 0.70
C LEU A 175 -12.90 14.60 0.57
N GLU A 176 -13.32 13.37 0.84
CA GLU A 176 -14.74 13.00 0.80
C GLU A 176 -15.58 13.81 1.78
N LYS A 177 -15.06 14.03 3.00
CA LYS A 177 -15.70 14.87 4.00
C LYS A 177 -15.80 16.33 3.55
N ALA A 178 -14.76 16.88 2.93
CA ALA A 178 -14.76 18.24 2.39
C ALA A 178 -15.77 18.40 1.23
N ILE A 179 -15.84 17.42 0.33
CA ILE A 179 -16.82 17.39 -0.77
C ILE A 179 -18.26 17.36 -0.22
N ALA A 180 -18.52 16.55 0.80
CA ALA A 180 -19.85 16.49 1.43
C ALA A 180 -20.25 17.85 2.03
N ALA A 181 -19.35 18.51 2.76
CA ALA A 181 -19.59 19.84 3.31
C ALA A 181 -19.85 20.89 2.22
N ALA A 182 -19.10 20.84 1.11
CA ALA A 182 -19.30 21.75 -0.02
C ALA A 182 -20.69 21.56 -0.68
N LYS A 183 -21.16 20.32 -0.82
CA LYS A 183 -22.50 20.02 -1.35
C LYS A 183 -23.62 20.62 -0.49
N GLU A 184 -23.52 20.50 0.83
CA GLU A 184 -24.49 21.09 1.75
C GLU A 184 -24.57 22.62 1.59
N LYS A 185 -23.41 23.28 1.44
CA LYS A 185 -23.36 24.73 1.21
C LYS A 185 -23.93 25.14 -0.15
N VAL A 186 -23.65 24.37 -1.21
CA VAL A 186 -24.26 24.58 -2.53
C VAL A 186 -25.78 24.46 -2.46
N GLN A 187 -26.29 23.42 -1.81
CA GLN A 187 -27.73 23.21 -1.65
C GLN A 187 -28.37 24.37 -0.87
N ALA A 188 -27.73 24.82 0.22
CA ALA A 188 -28.19 25.98 0.97
C ALA A 188 -28.22 27.25 0.10
N ALA A 189 -27.22 27.47 -0.75
CA ALA A 189 -27.18 28.61 -1.68
C ALA A 189 -28.32 28.55 -2.71
N GLU A 190 -28.64 27.37 -3.23
CA GLU A 190 -29.75 27.18 -4.17
C GLU A 190 -31.11 27.54 -3.57
N GLU A 191 -31.38 27.08 -2.35
CA GLU A 191 -32.61 27.41 -1.63
C GLU A 191 -32.71 28.92 -1.35
N LEU A 192 -31.59 29.58 -1.08
CA LEU A 192 -31.55 31.03 -0.91
C LEU A 192 -31.80 31.79 -2.21
N ILE A 193 -31.21 31.35 -3.33
CA ILE A 193 -31.51 31.91 -4.66
C ILE A 193 -33.00 31.78 -4.97
N LYS A 194 -33.60 30.62 -4.67
CA LYS A 194 -35.03 30.37 -4.86
C LYS A 194 -35.90 31.29 -4.00
N ALA A 195 -35.55 31.46 -2.72
CA ALA A 195 -36.23 32.38 -1.82
C ALA A 195 -36.08 33.85 -2.24
N ALA A 196 -34.89 34.26 -2.68
CA ALA A 196 -34.61 35.61 -3.17
C ALA A 196 -35.43 35.94 -4.44
N ARG A 197 -35.63 34.97 -5.33
CA ARG A 197 -36.49 35.13 -6.50
C ARG A 197 -37.94 35.47 -6.14
N ILE A 198 -38.47 34.85 -5.08
CA ILE A 198 -39.84 35.13 -4.59
C ILE A 198 -39.95 36.53 -3.98
N LYS A 199 -38.87 37.03 -3.36
CA LYS A 199 -38.82 38.34 -2.70
C LYS A 199 -38.52 39.52 -3.63
N GLY A 200 -38.39 39.30 -4.94
CA GLY A 200 -38.20 40.36 -5.92
C GLY A 200 -36.78 40.96 -5.97
N TYR A 201 -35.75 40.17 -5.61
CA TYR A 201 -34.35 40.58 -5.79
C TYR A 201 -34.04 40.87 -7.27
N SER A 202 -33.03 41.71 -7.53
CA SER A 202 -32.69 42.08 -8.90
C SER A 202 -32.26 40.85 -9.72
N ILE A 203 -32.68 40.81 -10.98
CA ILE A 203 -32.34 39.72 -11.91
C ILE A 203 -30.81 39.60 -12.05
N THR A 204 -30.10 40.74 -12.04
CA THR A 204 -28.65 40.78 -12.15
C THR A 204 -27.97 40.05 -10.99
N GLU A 205 -28.36 40.32 -9.74
CA GLU A 205 -27.79 39.63 -8.56
C GLU A 205 -28.08 38.13 -8.57
N LEU A 206 -29.31 37.74 -8.95
CA LEU A 206 -29.69 36.33 -9.07
C LEU A 206 -28.87 35.62 -10.15
N ASN A 207 -28.56 36.27 -11.26
CA ASN A 207 -27.75 35.69 -12.34
C ASN A 207 -26.30 35.48 -11.91
N VAL A 208 -25.71 36.43 -11.18
CA VAL A 208 -24.34 36.27 -10.65
C VAL A 208 -24.30 35.13 -9.63
N ALA A 209 -25.26 35.07 -8.71
CA ALA A 209 -25.38 33.99 -7.75
C ALA A 209 -25.51 32.61 -8.41
N ASN A 210 -26.39 32.48 -9.41
CA ASN A 210 -26.55 31.24 -10.18
C ASN A 210 -25.25 30.83 -10.87
N THR A 211 -24.52 31.79 -11.44
CA THR A 211 -23.24 31.53 -12.10
C THR A 211 -22.21 30.98 -11.12
N ALA A 212 -22.11 31.56 -9.93
CA ALA A 212 -21.21 31.09 -8.89
C ALA A 212 -21.59 29.71 -8.35
N VAL A 213 -22.89 29.44 -8.11
CA VAL A 213 -23.39 28.11 -7.73
C VAL A 213 -23.07 27.06 -8.80
N ASN A 214 -23.30 27.37 -10.08
CA ASN A 214 -22.98 26.45 -11.18
C ASN A 214 -21.47 26.18 -11.28
N THR A 215 -20.65 27.20 -11.04
CA THR A 215 -19.19 27.06 -10.98
C THR A 215 -18.78 26.12 -9.84
N ALA A 216 -19.35 26.28 -8.65
CA ALA A 216 -19.11 25.41 -7.52
C ALA A 216 -19.54 23.97 -7.78
N LYS A 217 -20.72 23.74 -8.38
CA LYS A 217 -21.19 22.41 -8.77
C LYS A 217 -20.21 21.70 -9.71
N LYS A 218 -19.69 22.41 -10.71
CA LYS A 218 -18.69 21.87 -11.62
C LYS A 218 -17.42 21.47 -10.88
N ALA A 219 -16.92 22.33 -9.99
CA ALA A 219 -15.72 22.03 -9.20
C ALA A 219 -15.92 20.82 -8.26
N ILE A 220 -17.10 20.67 -7.66
CA ILE A 220 -17.47 19.48 -6.87
C ILE A 220 -17.43 18.22 -7.73
N ALA A 221 -18.04 18.24 -8.92
CA ALA A 221 -18.03 17.09 -9.83
C ALA A 221 -16.61 16.69 -10.27
N ASP A 222 -15.75 17.68 -10.56
CA ASP A 222 -14.35 17.45 -10.89
C ASP A 222 -13.58 16.80 -9.70
N ALA A 223 -13.86 17.26 -8.47
CA ALA A 223 -13.26 16.70 -7.26
C ALA A 223 -13.73 15.26 -6.99
N GLU A 224 -15.01 14.94 -7.19
CA GLU A 224 -15.54 13.58 -7.06
C GLU A 224 -14.85 12.61 -8.03
N LYS A 225 -14.69 13.02 -9.30
CA LYS A 225 -13.97 12.23 -10.30
C LYS A 225 -12.52 11.97 -9.89
N ALA A 226 -11.85 12.96 -9.32
CA ALA A 226 -10.49 12.82 -8.82
C ALA A 226 -10.41 11.85 -7.64
N VAL A 227 -11.35 11.90 -6.69
CA VAL A 227 -11.45 10.95 -5.58
C VAL A 227 -11.67 9.53 -6.10
N THR A 228 -12.58 9.31 -7.06
CA THR A 228 -12.77 7.99 -7.69
C THR A 228 -11.48 7.46 -8.31
N THR A 229 -10.75 8.31 -9.03
CA THR A 229 -9.46 7.94 -9.64
C THR A 229 -8.43 7.59 -8.57
N ALA A 230 -8.32 8.38 -7.50
CA ALA A 230 -7.41 8.12 -6.40
C ALA A 230 -7.71 6.78 -5.71
N LYS A 231 -8.99 6.45 -5.48
CA LYS A 231 -9.39 5.16 -4.92
C LYS A 231 -8.94 3.97 -5.78
N GLN A 232 -9.13 4.05 -7.10
CA GLN A 232 -8.68 3.00 -8.03
C GLN A 232 -7.16 2.81 -8.00
N VAL A 233 -6.42 3.92 -7.90
CA VAL A 233 -4.96 3.90 -7.80
C VAL A 233 -4.50 3.27 -6.47
N ILE A 234 -5.11 3.66 -5.35
CA ILE A 234 -4.84 3.08 -4.02
C ILE A 234 -5.13 1.57 -4.02
N GLU A 235 -6.25 1.15 -4.59
CA GLU A 235 -6.63 -0.26 -4.69
C GLU A 235 -5.58 -1.06 -5.49
N THR A 236 -5.17 -0.54 -6.64
CA THR A 236 -4.12 -1.16 -7.48
C THR A 236 -2.79 -1.27 -6.74
N ALA A 237 -2.40 -0.22 -6.01
CA ALA A 237 -1.17 -0.19 -5.21
C ALA A 237 -1.23 -1.18 -4.05
N SER A 238 -2.37 -1.27 -3.35
CA SER A 238 -2.61 -2.21 -2.26
C SER A 238 -2.47 -3.65 -2.72
N ILE A 239 -3.09 -4.00 -3.86
CA ILE A 239 -2.97 -5.33 -4.47
C ILE A 239 -1.52 -5.64 -4.81
N THR A 240 -0.80 -4.69 -5.41
CA THR A 240 0.61 -4.88 -5.80
C THR A 240 1.50 -5.13 -4.58
N ALA A 241 1.31 -4.38 -3.49
CA ALA A 241 2.06 -4.56 -2.25
C ALA A 241 1.82 -5.94 -1.61
N GLN A 242 0.57 -6.41 -1.60
CA GLN A 242 0.19 -7.72 -1.04
C GLN A 242 0.75 -8.90 -1.83
N LEU A 243 1.02 -8.72 -3.12
CA LEU A 243 1.51 -9.78 -4.02
C LEU A 243 3.04 -9.80 -4.15
N THR A 244 3.74 -9.12 -3.23
CA THR A 244 5.18 -9.23 -3.08
C THR A 244 5.54 -10.66 -2.68
N VAL A 245 6.23 -11.38 -3.56
CA VAL A 245 6.66 -12.76 -3.31
C VAL A 245 7.92 -12.74 -2.46
N ALA A 246 7.83 -13.19 -1.20
CA ALA A 246 8.98 -13.31 -0.31
C ALA A 246 9.86 -14.53 -0.67
N LYS A 247 9.22 -15.64 -1.05
CA LYS A 247 9.91 -16.86 -1.50
C LYS A 247 9.07 -17.56 -2.56
N SER A 248 9.73 -18.25 -3.49
CA SER A 248 9.05 -19.16 -4.42
C SER A 248 9.78 -20.50 -4.49
N ASN A 249 9.04 -21.58 -4.70
CA ASN A 249 9.53 -22.96 -4.79
C ASN A 249 8.90 -23.66 -5.99
N VAL A 250 9.70 -24.32 -6.82
CA VAL A 250 9.13 -25.20 -7.85
C VAL A 250 8.61 -26.48 -7.18
N VAL A 251 7.33 -26.81 -7.40
CA VAL A 251 6.67 -27.98 -6.77
C VAL A 251 6.44 -29.11 -7.75
N SER A 252 6.16 -28.80 -9.02
CA SER A 252 5.99 -29.80 -10.08
C SER A 252 6.36 -29.23 -11.44
N SER A 253 6.30 -30.06 -12.48
CA SER A 253 6.56 -29.65 -13.88
C SER A 253 5.58 -28.59 -14.44
N SER A 254 4.50 -28.29 -13.71
CA SER A 254 3.52 -27.26 -14.06
C SER A 254 3.08 -26.41 -12.87
N SER A 255 3.79 -26.42 -11.74
CA SER A 255 3.39 -25.60 -10.59
C SER A 255 4.55 -25.05 -9.77
N VAL A 256 4.39 -23.81 -9.33
CA VAL A 256 5.28 -23.12 -8.40
C VAL A 256 4.49 -22.71 -7.18
N GLU A 257 5.02 -22.94 -6.00
CA GLU A 257 4.49 -22.40 -4.76
C GLU A 257 5.16 -21.07 -4.46
N VAL A 258 4.37 -20.10 -4.02
CA VAL A 258 4.84 -18.80 -3.54
C VAL A 258 4.45 -18.61 -2.08
N ILE A 259 5.33 -17.94 -1.35
CA ILE A 259 5.07 -17.38 -0.03
C ILE A 259 5.08 -15.87 -0.20
N LEU A 260 3.95 -15.24 0.08
CA LEU A 260 3.81 -13.79 0.02
C LEU A 260 4.43 -13.13 1.26
N ALA A 261 4.91 -11.89 1.09
CA ALA A 261 5.53 -11.14 2.18
C ALA A 261 4.51 -10.71 3.27
N ALA A 262 3.22 -10.71 2.94
CA ALA A 262 2.13 -10.43 3.85
C ALA A 262 0.89 -11.25 3.48
N THR A 263 0.01 -11.48 4.46
CA THR A 263 -1.30 -12.09 4.23
C THR A 263 -2.16 -11.16 3.35
N PRO A 264 -2.67 -11.64 2.20
CA PRO A 264 -3.62 -10.88 1.40
C PRO A 264 -4.89 -10.54 2.19
N THR A 265 -5.49 -9.38 1.93
CA THR A 265 -6.74 -8.97 2.59
C THR A 265 -7.99 -9.66 2.01
N TYR A 266 -7.82 -10.46 0.96
CA TYR A 266 -8.84 -11.29 0.32
C TYR A 266 -8.20 -12.60 -0.15
N GLU A 267 -8.98 -13.66 -0.26
CA GLU A 267 -8.47 -14.94 -0.77
C GLU A 267 -8.16 -14.84 -2.26
N LEU A 268 -6.93 -15.18 -2.64
CA LEU A 268 -6.51 -15.19 -4.04
C LEU A 268 -7.09 -16.41 -4.76
N THR A 269 -7.61 -16.18 -5.96
CA THR A 269 -8.26 -17.19 -6.78
C THR A 269 -7.72 -17.18 -8.21
N LYS A 270 -8.29 -18.01 -9.09
CA LYS A 270 -7.99 -18.01 -10.52
C LYS A 270 -8.08 -16.62 -11.18
N SER A 271 -8.94 -15.72 -10.72
CA SER A 271 -9.04 -14.36 -11.29
C SER A 271 -7.79 -13.51 -11.03
N ASP A 272 -6.92 -13.94 -10.13
CA ASP A 272 -5.69 -13.24 -9.74
C ASP A 272 -4.45 -13.79 -10.44
N ALA A 273 -4.61 -14.76 -11.35
CA ALA A 273 -3.50 -15.44 -12.01
C ALA A 273 -2.61 -14.48 -12.83
N ASP A 274 -3.20 -13.48 -13.47
CA ASP A 274 -2.49 -12.46 -14.26
C ASP A 274 -1.62 -11.52 -13.40
N LYS A 275 -1.83 -11.51 -12.07
CA LYS A 275 -1.04 -10.74 -11.11
C LYS A 275 0.28 -11.42 -10.73
N PHE A 276 0.49 -12.67 -11.15
CA PHE A 276 1.74 -13.40 -10.96
C PHE A 276 2.50 -13.53 -12.28
N ARG A 277 3.70 -12.94 -12.32
CA ARG A 277 4.61 -13.06 -13.46
C ARG A 277 5.65 -14.12 -13.18
N VAL A 278 5.44 -15.31 -13.75
CA VAL A 278 6.44 -16.39 -13.74
C VAL A 278 7.35 -16.21 -14.95
N ASN A 279 8.65 -16.06 -14.72
CA ASN A 279 9.65 -15.88 -15.76
C ASN A 279 10.68 -17.01 -15.69
N MET A 280 10.96 -17.64 -16.83
CA MET A 280 11.99 -18.66 -17.02
C MET A 280 12.91 -18.20 -18.15
N ASP A 281 14.14 -17.80 -17.81
CA ASP A 281 15.15 -17.32 -18.77
C ASP A 281 14.65 -16.21 -19.73
N GLY A 282 13.91 -15.23 -19.20
CA GLY A 282 13.34 -14.13 -19.97
C GLY A 282 12.01 -14.47 -20.66
N THR A 283 11.59 -15.74 -20.67
CA THR A 283 10.29 -16.15 -21.19
C THR A 283 9.24 -16.07 -20.08
N ILE A 284 8.19 -15.28 -20.31
CA ILE A 284 7.05 -15.21 -19.39
C ILE A 284 6.16 -16.43 -19.61
N LEU A 285 5.94 -17.20 -18.55
CA LEU A 285 5.01 -18.32 -18.52
C LEU A 285 3.66 -17.85 -17.99
N GLN A 286 2.57 -18.35 -18.57
CA GLN A 286 1.22 -17.99 -18.15
C GLN A 286 0.84 -18.74 -16.88
N VAL A 287 0.40 -18.00 -15.85
CA VAL A 287 -0.28 -18.61 -14.70
C VAL A 287 -1.76 -18.76 -15.07
N THR A 288 -2.31 -19.97 -14.87
CA THR A 288 -3.70 -20.30 -15.20
C THR A 288 -4.57 -20.52 -13.99
N ASP A 289 -3.98 -20.68 -12.82
CA ASP A 289 -4.68 -20.89 -11.56
C ASP A 289 -3.84 -20.45 -10.37
N VAL A 290 -4.51 -19.96 -9.33
CA VAL A 290 -3.93 -19.60 -8.04
C VAL A 290 -4.80 -20.23 -6.97
N ALA A 291 -4.20 -21.13 -6.20
CA ALA A 291 -4.90 -21.86 -5.15
C ALA A 291 -4.09 -21.80 -3.85
N LYS A 292 -4.76 -21.66 -2.72
CA LYS A 292 -4.09 -21.71 -1.42
C LYS A 292 -3.47 -23.11 -1.21
N SER A 293 -2.18 -23.16 -0.87
CA SER A 293 -1.43 -24.43 -0.83
C SER A 293 -1.56 -25.16 0.52
N GLN A 294 -1.81 -24.42 1.62
CA GLN A 294 -1.83 -24.93 3.01
C GLN A 294 -2.76 -24.09 3.92
N SER A 295 -2.78 -24.38 5.23
CA SER A 295 -3.44 -23.55 6.25
C SER A 295 -2.78 -22.19 6.50
N ASP A 296 -1.62 -21.94 5.89
CA ASP A 296 -0.90 -20.67 5.91
C ASP A 296 -1.53 -19.68 4.91
N ASP A 297 -2.03 -18.54 5.40
CA ASP A 297 -2.70 -17.52 4.60
C ASP A 297 -1.77 -16.79 3.61
N THR A 298 -0.45 -17.01 3.70
CA THR A 298 0.54 -16.41 2.80
C THR A 298 1.00 -17.35 1.68
N ARG A 299 0.61 -18.64 1.71
CA ARG A 299 1.16 -19.67 0.83
C ARG A 299 0.18 -20.08 -0.27
N TYR A 300 0.59 -19.87 -1.51
CA TYR A 300 -0.23 -20.15 -2.69
C TYR A 300 0.51 -21.01 -3.70
N LYS A 301 -0.19 -21.97 -4.28
CA LYS A 301 0.24 -22.75 -5.43
C LYS A 301 -0.26 -22.08 -6.71
N LEU A 302 0.69 -21.79 -7.59
CA LEU A 302 0.46 -21.26 -8.92
C LEU A 302 0.52 -22.43 -9.91
N THR A 303 -0.51 -22.59 -10.74
CA THR A 303 -0.48 -23.52 -11.87
C THR A 303 -0.07 -22.77 -13.11
N ILE A 304 0.93 -23.29 -13.82
CA ILE A 304 1.55 -22.68 -14.98
C ILE A 304 1.16 -23.48 -16.22
N ALA A 305 0.83 -22.78 -17.30
CA ALA A 305 0.62 -23.36 -18.62
C ALA A 305 1.61 -22.77 -19.64
N SER A 306 1.89 -23.56 -20.67
CA SER A 306 2.55 -23.11 -21.90
C SER A 306 1.65 -23.44 -23.08
N ALA A 307 1.53 -22.52 -24.03
CA ALA A 307 0.81 -22.74 -25.28
C ALA A 307 1.35 -23.95 -26.08
N SER A 308 2.61 -24.33 -25.85
CA SER A 308 3.30 -25.40 -26.58
C SER A 308 3.59 -26.66 -25.74
N SER A 309 3.26 -26.69 -24.44
CA SER A 309 3.56 -27.85 -23.59
C SER A 309 2.60 -27.97 -22.40
N ARG A 310 2.14 -29.21 -22.16
CA ARG A 310 1.40 -29.58 -20.94
C ARG A 310 2.27 -29.56 -19.68
N TYR A 311 3.58 -29.61 -19.85
CA TYR A 311 4.58 -29.62 -18.78
C TYR A 311 5.61 -28.50 -19.05
N PRO A 312 5.26 -27.24 -18.78
CA PRO A 312 6.05 -26.07 -19.20
C PRO A 312 7.47 -26.05 -18.60
N LEU A 313 7.69 -26.71 -17.47
CA LEU A 313 8.98 -26.75 -16.78
C LEU A 313 9.76 -28.06 -17.01
N SER A 314 9.17 -29.06 -17.66
CA SER A 314 9.82 -30.37 -17.84
C SER A 314 10.97 -30.31 -18.85
N GLY A 315 12.16 -30.79 -18.44
CA GLY A 315 13.36 -30.78 -19.28
C GLY A 315 13.80 -29.38 -19.69
N LYS A 316 13.36 -28.34 -18.96
CA LYS A 316 13.77 -26.96 -19.16
C LYS A 316 14.80 -26.58 -18.11
N GLN A 317 15.88 -25.97 -18.57
CA GLN A 317 16.86 -25.31 -17.72
C GLN A 317 16.53 -23.82 -17.72
N GLY A 318 16.90 -23.12 -16.65
CA GLY A 318 16.83 -21.66 -16.62
C GLY A 318 16.40 -21.04 -15.32
N ALA A 319 16.91 -19.85 -15.02
CA ALA A 319 16.56 -19.10 -13.82
C ALA A 319 15.04 -18.84 -13.79
N LEU A 320 14.36 -19.49 -12.85
CA LEU A 320 12.94 -19.27 -12.59
C LEU A 320 12.77 -18.18 -11.53
N SER A 321 11.87 -17.24 -11.80
CA SER A 321 11.45 -16.24 -10.82
C SER A 321 9.95 -16.02 -10.87
N VAL A 322 9.38 -15.61 -9.75
CA VAL A 322 7.98 -15.16 -9.65
C VAL A 322 7.99 -13.75 -9.10
N ASN A 323 7.41 -12.79 -9.85
CA ASN A 323 7.42 -11.36 -9.49
C ASN A 323 8.84 -10.85 -9.17
N ASN A 324 9.83 -11.27 -9.97
CA ASN A 324 11.26 -11.00 -9.80
C ASN A 324 11.95 -11.69 -8.60
N THR A 325 11.22 -12.45 -7.78
CA THR A 325 11.80 -13.26 -6.71
C THR A 325 12.25 -14.60 -7.26
N LYS A 326 13.55 -14.88 -7.18
CA LYS A 326 14.15 -16.14 -7.65
C LYS A 326 13.53 -17.32 -6.90
N ALA A 327 13.12 -18.35 -7.65
CA ALA A 327 12.61 -19.57 -7.07
C ALA A 327 13.74 -20.48 -6.61
N THR A 328 13.57 -21.08 -5.42
CA THR A 328 14.38 -22.19 -4.97
C THR A 328 13.82 -23.50 -5.51
N ILE A 329 14.70 -24.36 -6.00
CA ILE A 329 14.34 -25.73 -6.37
C ILE A 329 14.90 -26.63 -5.28
N SER A 330 14.01 -27.34 -4.60
CA SER A 330 14.37 -28.26 -3.52
C SER A 330 13.53 -29.51 -3.70
N ASN A 331 14.19 -30.66 -3.84
CA ASN A 331 13.58 -31.99 -3.93
C ASN A 331 12.59 -32.20 -5.10
N SER A 332 12.81 -31.60 -6.27
CA SER A 332 11.94 -31.93 -7.41
C SER A 332 12.30 -33.31 -7.95
N GLU A 333 11.42 -34.29 -7.78
CA GLU A 333 11.46 -35.58 -8.49
C GLU A 333 11.35 -35.43 -10.03
N PHE A 334 11.10 -34.20 -10.50
CA PHE A 334 10.98 -33.85 -11.91
C PHE A 334 12.17 -33.01 -12.37
N GLY A 335 13.32 -33.65 -12.62
CA GLY A 335 14.39 -33.24 -13.55
C GLY A 335 14.79 -31.75 -13.69
N TYR A 336 14.48 -30.88 -12.73
CA TYR A 336 14.89 -29.49 -12.74
C TYR A 336 16.23 -29.40 -12.02
N ASP A 337 17.20 -30.10 -12.57
CA ASP A 337 18.60 -30.08 -12.16
C ASP A 337 19.36 -29.17 -13.13
N TYR A 338 20.08 -28.17 -12.61
CA TYR A 338 20.96 -27.32 -13.44
C TYR A 338 22.39 -27.83 -13.49
N GLN A 339 22.71 -28.79 -12.63
CA GLN A 339 24.03 -29.35 -12.58
C GLN A 339 24.14 -30.29 -13.78
N ALA A 340 25.01 -29.94 -14.73
CA ALA A 340 25.43 -30.90 -15.71
C ALA A 340 26.20 -32.01 -14.96
N PRO A 341 26.03 -33.29 -15.34
CA PRO A 341 26.81 -34.34 -14.74
C PRO A 341 28.29 -34.06 -14.99
N ALA A 342 29.11 -34.40 -14.01
CA ALA A 342 30.55 -34.37 -14.10
C ALA A 342 31.08 -35.80 -13.89
N ILE A 343 32.20 -36.12 -14.51
CA ILE A 343 32.96 -37.32 -14.15
C ILE A 343 33.78 -36.96 -12.91
N GLU A 344 33.50 -37.61 -11.80
CA GLU A 344 34.23 -37.38 -10.54
C GLU A 344 35.58 -38.09 -10.54
N ARG A 345 35.61 -39.34 -11.03
CA ARG A 345 36.83 -40.13 -11.15
C ARG A 345 36.67 -41.30 -12.12
N VAL A 346 37.80 -41.79 -12.62
CA VAL A 346 37.92 -43.03 -13.40
C VAL A 346 38.97 -43.91 -12.74
N GLU A 347 38.69 -45.21 -12.61
CA GLU A 347 39.66 -46.16 -12.09
C GLU A 347 39.65 -47.48 -12.86
N ALA A 348 40.81 -48.14 -12.94
CA ALA A 348 40.90 -49.51 -13.41
C ALA A 348 40.33 -50.46 -12.35
N VAL A 349 39.50 -51.41 -12.79
CA VAL A 349 38.94 -52.47 -11.94
C VAL A 349 39.77 -53.75 -12.06
N ASP A 350 40.16 -54.09 -13.28
CA ASP A 350 41.09 -55.16 -13.63
C ASP A 350 41.79 -54.81 -14.95
N ASN A 351 42.44 -55.77 -15.62
CA ASN A 351 43.14 -55.53 -16.89
C ASN A 351 42.22 -55.37 -18.12
N ARG A 352 40.91 -55.49 -17.98
CA ARG A 352 39.90 -55.39 -19.06
C ARG A 352 38.71 -54.49 -18.72
N HIS A 353 38.64 -53.94 -17.52
CA HIS A 353 37.53 -53.12 -17.07
C HIS A 353 38.02 -51.82 -16.41
N ILE A 354 37.33 -50.73 -16.74
CA ILE A 354 37.41 -49.47 -15.98
C ILE A 354 36.04 -49.10 -15.45
N LYS A 355 36.01 -48.33 -14.37
CA LYS A 355 34.79 -47.80 -13.78
C LYS A 355 34.84 -46.27 -13.76
N VAL A 356 33.77 -45.66 -14.25
CA VAL A 356 33.61 -44.20 -14.34
C VAL A 356 32.53 -43.79 -13.35
N TYR A 357 32.85 -42.84 -12.49
CA TYR A 357 31.97 -42.32 -11.45
C TYR A 357 31.45 -40.94 -11.86
N PHE A 358 30.15 -40.73 -11.72
CA PHE A 358 29.49 -39.46 -12.05
C PHE A 358 28.99 -38.76 -10.78
N SER A 359 28.88 -37.43 -10.84
CA SER A 359 28.38 -36.61 -9.73
C SER A 359 26.92 -36.87 -9.36
N GLU A 360 26.16 -37.51 -10.26
CA GLU A 360 24.71 -37.68 -10.15
C GLU A 360 24.21 -38.94 -10.88
N ASN A 361 22.90 -39.17 -10.83
CA ASN A 361 22.27 -40.33 -11.45
C ASN A 361 22.22 -40.15 -12.97
N MET A 362 22.65 -41.16 -13.72
CA MET A 362 22.75 -41.12 -15.18
C MET A 362 21.52 -41.68 -15.88
N ASP A 363 21.25 -41.15 -17.07
CA ASP A 363 20.27 -41.72 -17.99
C ASP A 363 20.82 -43.00 -18.63
N GLU A 364 20.07 -44.09 -18.51
CA GLU A 364 20.51 -45.43 -18.89
C GLU A 364 20.76 -45.55 -20.39
N GLU A 365 19.88 -44.98 -21.22
CA GLU A 365 19.98 -45.08 -22.68
C GLU A 365 21.25 -44.43 -23.22
N THR A 366 21.59 -43.25 -22.71
CA THR A 366 22.77 -42.50 -23.17
C THR A 366 24.07 -42.98 -22.54
N VAL A 367 24.08 -43.36 -21.25
CA VAL A 367 25.30 -43.76 -20.53
C VAL A 367 25.75 -45.19 -20.88
N ALA A 368 24.81 -46.11 -21.20
CA ALA A 368 25.11 -47.50 -21.55
C ALA A 368 25.59 -47.70 -23.00
N ASN A 369 25.70 -46.62 -23.77
CA ASN A 369 26.21 -46.68 -25.14
C ASN A 369 27.74 -46.52 -25.16
N VAL A 370 28.47 -47.64 -25.29
CA VAL A 370 29.94 -47.65 -25.30
C VAL A 370 30.55 -46.77 -26.42
N GLY A 371 29.82 -46.52 -27.52
CA GLY A 371 30.24 -45.64 -28.61
C GLY A 371 30.34 -44.15 -28.24
N ARG A 372 29.95 -43.77 -27.01
CA ARG A 372 30.10 -42.41 -26.47
C ARG A 372 31.45 -42.19 -25.77
N TYR A 373 32.26 -43.24 -25.64
CA TYR A 373 33.51 -43.23 -24.88
C TYR A 373 34.69 -43.62 -25.76
N ASN A 374 35.78 -42.87 -25.63
CA ASN A 374 37.07 -43.24 -26.18
C ASN A 374 38.10 -43.33 -25.06
N LEU A 375 38.84 -44.44 -24.99
CA LEU A 375 39.91 -44.64 -24.01
C LEU A 375 41.24 -44.75 -24.73
N TYR A 376 42.18 -43.86 -24.40
CA TYR A 376 43.51 -43.83 -24.97
C TYR A 376 44.55 -44.03 -23.89
N LYS A 377 45.64 -44.71 -24.23
CA LYS A 377 46.86 -44.67 -23.40
C LYS A 377 47.49 -43.29 -23.60
N SER A 378 47.86 -42.57 -22.55
CA SER A 378 48.30 -41.17 -22.66
C SER A 378 49.57 -41.00 -23.52
N THR A 379 50.35 -42.07 -23.69
CA THR A 379 51.54 -42.12 -24.57
C THR A 379 51.25 -42.50 -26.04
N ALA A 380 50.01 -42.90 -26.37
CA ALA A 380 49.61 -43.34 -27.70
C ALA A 380 48.22 -42.77 -28.07
N THR A 381 48.19 -41.78 -28.96
CA THR A 381 46.98 -40.99 -29.23
C THR A 381 46.00 -41.61 -30.23
N THR A 382 46.30 -42.76 -30.85
CA THR A 382 45.57 -43.21 -32.05
C THR A 382 44.70 -44.45 -31.87
N SER A 383 44.88 -45.26 -30.83
CA SER A 383 44.08 -46.48 -30.63
C SER A 383 43.07 -46.33 -29.50
N ASN A 384 41.77 -46.34 -29.83
CA ASN A 384 40.69 -46.37 -28.84
C ASN A 384 40.54 -47.81 -28.31
N LEU A 385 40.87 -48.03 -27.04
CA LEU A 385 40.80 -49.36 -26.42
C LEU A 385 39.37 -49.88 -26.21
N LEU A 386 38.37 -49.01 -26.35
CA LEU A 386 36.94 -49.35 -26.34
C LEU A 386 36.40 -49.64 -27.75
N SER A 387 37.23 -49.53 -28.80
CA SER A 387 36.85 -49.96 -30.15
C SER A 387 37.14 -51.46 -30.33
N GLY A 388 36.13 -52.24 -30.69
CA GLY A 388 36.27 -53.68 -30.93
C GLY A 388 35.06 -54.50 -30.46
N THR A 389 34.99 -55.75 -30.92
CA THR A 389 33.94 -56.70 -30.52
C THR A 389 33.99 -56.97 -29.01
N GLY A 390 32.83 -56.98 -28.35
CA GLY A 390 32.73 -57.25 -26.91
C GLY A 390 32.96 -56.03 -26.01
N ALA A 391 33.21 -54.84 -26.57
CA ALA A 391 33.16 -53.61 -25.79
C ALA A 391 31.72 -53.33 -25.35
N VAL A 392 31.52 -53.08 -24.05
CA VAL A 392 30.20 -52.78 -23.47
C VAL A 392 30.33 -51.72 -22.39
N ALA A 393 29.24 -50.99 -22.16
CA ALA A 393 29.09 -50.04 -21.06
C ALA A 393 27.89 -50.47 -20.23
N VAL A 394 28.08 -50.76 -18.94
CA VAL A 394 27.04 -51.27 -18.05
C VAL A 394 26.84 -50.29 -16.89
N LEU A 395 25.67 -49.66 -16.84
CA LEU A 395 25.27 -48.77 -15.74
C LEU A 395 25.08 -49.59 -14.46
N SER A 396 25.65 -49.14 -13.35
CA SER A 396 25.43 -49.74 -12.04
C SER A 396 24.00 -49.50 -11.53
N ALA A 397 23.54 -50.35 -10.61
CA ALA A 397 22.21 -50.23 -10.02
C ALA A 397 21.97 -48.91 -9.25
N ASP A 398 23.03 -48.28 -8.73
CA ASP A 398 22.98 -46.95 -8.10
C ASP A 398 22.83 -45.80 -9.11
N LYS A 399 22.92 -46.10 -10.42
CA LYS A 399 22.90 -45.16 -11.55
C LYS A 399 24.00 -44.10 -11.54
N LYS A 400 25.00 -44.18 -10.66
CA LYS A 400 26.07 -43.18 -10.52
C LYS A 400 27.42 -43.64 -11.06
N SER A 401 27.50 -44.85 -11.61
CA SER A 401 28.72 -45.31 -12.24
C SER A 401 28.47 -46.20 -13.45
N VAL A 402 29.42 -46.22 -14.38
CA VAL A 402 29.38 -47.14 -15.52
C VAL A 402 30.67 -47.95 -15.53
N THR A 403 30.54 -49.26 -15.70
CA THR A 403 31.66 -50.15 -15.97
C THR A 403 31.83 -50.27 -17.48
N LEU A 404 33.02 -49.94 -17.98
CA LEU A 404 33.37 -50.07 -19.38
C LEU A 404 34.29 -51.27 -19.57
N THR A 405 33.89 -52.20 -20.44
CA THR A 405 34.69 -53.36 -20.84
C THR A 405 35.47 -53.04 -22.11
N LEU A 406 36.77 -53.33 -22.12
CA LEU A 406 37.65 -53.14 -23.28
C LEU A 406 37.29 -54.09 -24.43
N GLY A 407 37.36 -53.57 -25.66
CA GLY A 407 37.03 -54.31 -26.88
C GLY A 407 38.12 -55.31 -27.30
N GLY A 408 37.71 -56.43 -27.91
CA GLY A 408 38.62 -57.43 -28.48
C GLY A 408 39.57 -58.04 -27.44
N THR A 409 40.86 -58.07 -27.78
CA THR A 409 41.95 -58.56 -26.92
C THR A 409 42.70 -57.42 -26.21
N ASN A 410 42.15 -56.21 -26.20
CA ASN A 410 42.79 -55.07 -25.55
C ASN A 410 42.88 -55.30 -24.04
N THR A 411 44.03 -54.97 -23.46
CA THR A 411 44.28 -55.02 -22.02
C THR A 411 44.91 -53.73 -21.54
N LEU A 412 44.63 -53.38 -20.29
CA LEU A 412 45.28 -52.30 -19.57
C LEU A 412 46.64 -52.77 -19.04
N VAL A 413 47.61 -51.86 -19.02
CA VAL A 413 48.94 -52.04 -18.41
C VAL A 413 49.19 -50.89 -17.44
N ALA A 414 50.17 -51.01 -16.55
CA ALA A 414 50.41 -49.98 -15.54
C ALA A 414 51.00 -48.71 -16.18
N THR A 415 50.15 -47.71 -16.46
CA THR A 415 50.48 -46.48 -17.18
C THR A 415 49.30 -45.48 -17.10
N ASP A 416 49.50 -44.26 -17.60
CA ASP A 416 48.46 -43.24 -17.68
C ASP A 416 47.53 -43.46 -18.88
N TYR A 417 46.26 -43.17 -18.66
CA TYR A 417 45.19 -43.24 -19.65
C TYR A 417 44.33 -41.99 -19.62
N THR A 418 43.72 -41.67 -20.76
CA THR A 418 42.74 -40.59 -20.91
C THR A 418 41.43 -41.17 -21.40
N LEU A 419 40.36 -41.01 -20.62
CA LEU A 419 39.00 -41.28 -21.05
C LEU A 419 38.39 -39.99 -21.62
N LYS A 420 37.88 -40.04 -22.85
CA LYS A 420 37.22 -38.91 -23.51
C LYS A 420 35.77 -39.25 -23.87
N ILE A 421 34.86 -38.33 -23.56
CA ILE A 421 33.44 -38.44 -23.95
C ILE A 421 33.24 -37.76 -25.30
N THR A 422 32.82 -38.55 -26.30
CA THR A 422 32.75 -38.15 -27.71
C THR A 422 31.33 -37.99 -28.24
N GLY A 423 30.32 -38.39 -27.47
CA GLY A 423 28.93 -38.17 -27.81
C GLY A 423 28.09 -37.70 -26.62
N THR A 424 26.78 -37.66 -26.82
CA THR A 424 25.83 -37.21 -25.80
C THR A 424 25.66 -38.28 -24.72
N VAL A 425 26.06 -37.93 -23.50
CA VAL A 425 25.76 -38.66 -22.25
C VAL A 425 24.93 -37.73 -21.39
N LYS A 426 23.84 -38.22 -20.79
CA LYS A 426 22.93 -37.41 -19.98
C LYS A 426 22.79 -37.94 -18.56
N ASP A 427 22.47 -37.06 -17.64
CA ASP A 427 21.90 -37.47 -16.35
C ASP A 427 20.44 -37.93 -16.51
N ALA A 428 19.85 -38.45 -15.43
CA ALA A 428 18.45 -38.85 -15.38
C ALA A 428 17.46 -37.68 -15.52
N ALA A 429 17.91 -36.44 -15.33
CA ALA A 429 17.15 -35.21 -15.55
C ALA A 429 17.21 -34.74 -17.03
N GLY A 430 18.05 -35.36 -17.85
CA GLY A 430 18.26 -35.05 -19.25
C GLY A 430 19.36 -34.00 -19.51
N ASN A 431 20.11 -33.54 -18.50
CA ASN A 431 21.20 -32.60 -18.73
C ASN A 431 22.39 -33.32 -19.36
N ASN A 432 23.00 -32.68 -20.34
CA ASN A 432 24.15 -33.27 -21.05
C ASN A 432 25.42 -33.11 -20.21
N LEU A 433 26.18 -34.19 -20.07
CA LEU A 433 27.60 -34.13 -19.72
C LEU A 433 28.32 -33.26 -20.77
N ARG A 434 29.22 -32.37 -20.33
CA ARG A 434 29.96 -31.48 -21.23
C ARG A 434 30.66 -32.29 -22.33
N LEU A 435 30.41 -31.95 -23.60
CA LEU A 435 31.09 -32.61 -24.72
C LEU A 435 32.60 -32.45 -24.62
N ASN A 436 33.32 -33.48 -25.05
CA ASN A 436 34.78 -33.55 -24.98
C ASN A 436 35.36 -33.49 -23.56
N THR A 437 34.55 -33.80 -22.53
CA THR A 437 35.09 -34.06 -21.19
C THR A 437 36.15 -35.15 -21.30
N ALA A 438 37.34 -34.86 -20.80
CA ALA A 438 38.48 -35.77 -20.75
C ALA A 438 38.95 -35.90 -19.31
N VAL A 439 39.17 -37.13 -18.86
CA VAL A 439 39.65 -37.44 -17.52
C VAL A 439 40.85 -38.36 -17.64
N ASP A 440 41.96 -37.93 -17.06
CA ASP A 440 43.17 -38.73 -16.95
C ASP A 440 43.14 -39.58 -15.69
N PHE A 441 43.64 -40.81 -15.78
CA PHE A 441 43.82 -41.69 -14.63
C PHE A 441 45.04 -42.60 -14.81
N LEU A 442 45.65 -42.99 -13.68
CA LEU A 442 46.75 -43.94 -13.63
C LEU A 442 46.21 -45.33 -13.32
N ALA A 443 46.41 -46.29 -14.23
CA ALA A 443 46.20 -47.70 -13.92
C ALA A 443 47.43 -48.26 -13.18
N THR A 444 47.25 -48.82 -11.99
CA THR A 444 48.35 -49.39 -11.20
C THR A 444 48.43 -50.90 -11.32
N SER A 445 49.63 -51.48 -11.17
CA SER A 445 49.81 -52.94 -11.19
C SER A 445 48.97 -53.70 -10.16
N ASN A 446 48.51 -53.06 -9.10
CA ASN A 446 47.63 -53.68 -8.11
C ASN A 446 46.17 -53.74 -8.58
N GLN A 447 45.66 -52.68 -9.21
CA GLN A 447 44.32 -52.64 -9.80
C GLN A 447 44.18 -53.61 -10.98
N LEU A 448 45.27 -53.83 -11.73
CA LEU A 448 45.25 -54.68 -12.92
C LEU A 448 45.29 -56.18 -12.64
N ARG A 449 45.41 -56.59 -11.36
CA ARG A 449 45.32 -58.00 -11.00
C ARG A 449 43.87 -58.42 -11.07
N ASP A 450 43.60 -59.50 -11.78
CA ASP A 450 42.32 -60.18 -11.67
C ASP A 450 42.14 -60.64 -10.22
N THR A 451 41.25 -59.96 -9.50
CA THR A 451 40.86 -60.31 -8.12
C THR A 451 39.49 -60.98 -8.08
N THR A 452 38.86 -61.15 -9.24
CA THR A 452 37.56 -61.78 -9.37
C THR A 452 37.71 -63.27 -9.08
N ARG A 453 37.13 -63.71 -7.97
CA ARG A 453 37.06 -65.14 -7.66
C ARG A 453 36.18 -65.82 -8.71
N PRO A 454 36.58 -66.99 -9.25
CA PRO A 454 35.69 -67.78 -10.09
C PRO A 454 34.38 -68.03 -9.35
N SER A 455 33.25 -67.77 -10.00
CA SER A 455 31.92 -68.11 -9.49
C SER A 455 31.23 -69.04 -10.47
N LEU A 456 30.60 -70.09 -9.94
CA LEU A 456 29.80 -71.03 -10.72
C LEU A 456 28.41 -70.38 -10.92
N THR A 457 28.11 -69.92 -12.13
CA THR A 457 26.83 -69.25 -12.44
C THR A 457 25.70 -70.23 -12.73
N ALA A 458 26.00 -71.48 -13.09
CA ALA A 458 25.06 -72.60 -13.07
C ALA A 458 25.83 -73.94 -13.08
N ALA A 459 25.34 -74.93 -12.34
CA ALA A 459 25.74 -76.33 -12.48
C ALA A 459 24.68 -77.03 -13.34
N ALA A 460 25.06 -77.54 -14.52
CA ALA A 460 24.17 -78.39 -15.31
C ALA A 460 24.12 -79.79 -14.66
N SER A 461 22.91 -80.37 -14.57
CA SER A 461 22.70 -81.78 -14.27
C SER A 461 22.94 -82.65 -15.50
#